data_AF-A0A1H9U3K9-F1
#
_entry.id   AF-A0A1H9U3K9-F1
#
_cell.length_a   1.000
_cell.length_b   1.000
_cell.length_c   1.000
_cell.angle_alpha   90.00
_cell.angle_beta   90.00
_cell.angle_gamma   90.00
#
_symmetry.space_group_name_H-M   'P 1'
#
loop_
_entity.id
_entity.type
_entity.pdbx_description
1 polymer ?
#
loop_
_entity_poly.entity_id
_entity_poly.type
_entity_poly.pdbx_seq_one_letter_code
_entity_poly.pdbx_strand_id
1 'polypeptide(L)'
;MKVGPRKPSLKRSVKARTTGKVKRQARSAINPVYGKKGIGWVNNPKKAAYNKVYNKTTFSIFDESAIGCGLIFIVIFIFIMMKISQFIDYIFSF
;
A
#
# COMPACT_ATOMS: atom_id res chain seq x y z
N MET A 1 19.56 -6.49 -3.49
CA MET A 1 18.25 -5.85 -3.21
C MET A 1 17.43 -5.82 -4.49
N LYS A 2 16.10 -5.89 -4.40
CA LYS A 2 15.19 -5.61 -5.53
C LYS A 2 14.73 -4.16 -5.44
N VAL A 3 14.68 -3.46 -6.57
CA VAL A 3 14.04 -2.15 -6.72
C VAL A 3 12.77 -2.34 -7.56
N GLY A 4 11.66 -1.73 -7.16
CA GLY A 4 10.40 -1.78 -7.94
C GLY A 4 9.25 -2.56 -7.29
N PRO A 5 8.23 -2.96 -8.07
CA PRO A 5 6.96 -3.43 -7.52
C PRO A 5 7.10 -4.79 -6.82
N ARG A 6 6.40 -4.92 -5.69
CA ARG A 6 6.19 -6.21 -5.02
C ARG A 6 5.18 -7.03 -5.80
N LYS A 7 5.45 -8.33 -5.97
CA LYS A 7 4.48 -9.25 -6.58
C LYS A 7 3.41 -9.57 -5.55
N PRO A 8 2.14 -9.20 -5.77
CA PRO A 8 1.06 -9.58 -4.87
C PRO A 8 0.80 -11.09 -4.95
N SER A 9 0.30 -11.67 -3.87
CA SER A 9 -0.12 -13.07 -3.84
C SER A 9 -1.38 -13.26 -2.99
N LEU A 10 -2.49 -13.58 -3.64
CA LEU A 10 -3.81 -13.72 -3.01
C LEU A 10 -3.81 -14.79 -1.91
N LYS A 11 -3.27 -15.97 -2.20
CA LYS A 11 -3.13 -17.07 -1.23
C LYS A 11 -2.41 -16.65 0.05
N ARG A 12 -1.33 -15.87 -0.06
CA ARG A 12 -0.58 -15.41 1.14
C ARG A 12 -1.34 -14.32 1.90
N SER A 13 -2.04 -13.44 1.18
CA SER A 13 -2.87 -12.40 1.79
C SER A 13 -3.98 -13.03 2.65
N VAL A 14 -4.75 -13.97 2.09
CA VAL A 14 -5.82 -14.67 2.81
C VAL A 14 -5.26 -15.45 4.00
N LYS A 15 -4.19 -16.22 3.81
CA LYS A 15 -3.54 -16.98 4.90
C LYS A 15 -3.03 -16.10 6.03
N ALA A 16 -2.52 -14.90 5.71
CA ALA A 16 -2.06 -13.95 6.72
C ALA A 16 -3.21 -13.42 7.59
N ARG A 17 -4.41 -13.31 7.02
CA ARG A 17 -5.62 -12.83 7.73
C ARG A 17 -6.31 -13.93 8.55
N THR A 18 -6.23 -15.19 8.12
CA THR A 18 -6.88 -16.33 8.79
C THR A 18 -5.91 -17.09 9.70
N THR A 19 -5.43 -18.27 9.27
CA THR A 19 -4.61 -19.19 10.09
C THR A 19 -3.31 -18.55 10.59
N GLY A 20 -2.70 -17.68 9.77
CA GLY A 20 -1.47 -16.98 10.15
C GLY A 20 -1.67 -16.01 11.31
N LYS A 21 -2.84 -15.35 11.39
CA LYS A 21 -3.17 -14.41 12.47
C LYS A 21 -3.27 -15.15 13.80
N VAL A 22 -4.05 -16.23 13.84
CA VAL A 22 -4.25 -17.07 15.04
C VAL A 22 -2.90 -17.61 15.56
N LYS A 23 -2.06 -18.15 14.67
CA LYS A 23 -0.73 -18.65 15.07
C LYS A 23 0.17 -17.57 15.66
N ARG A 24 0.13 -16.33 15.14
CA ARG A 24 0.93 -15.21 15.68
C ARG A 24 0.43 -14.79 17.06
N GLN A 25 -0.88 -14.77 17.28
CA GLN A 25 -1.47 -14.45 18.59
C GLN A 25 -1.04 -15.46 19.65
N ALA A 26 -1.15 -16.77 19.35
CA ALA A 26 -0.70 -17.81 20.27
C ALA A 26 0.80 -17.69 20.60
N ARG A 27 1.65 -17.44 19.60
CA ARG A 27 3.10 -17.24 19.81
C ARG A 27 3.41 -15.98 20.63
N SER A 28 2.64 -14.91 20.43
CA SER A 28 2.77 -13.68 21.20
C SER A 28 2.32 -13.82 22.65
N ALA A 29 1.37 -14.72 22.94
CA ALA A 29 0.91 -14.98 24.30
C ALA A 29 1.93 -15.78 25.13
N ILE A 30 2.69 -16.67 24.47
CA ILE A 30 3.66 -17.55 25.15
C ILE A 30 5.03 -16.88 25.30
N ASN A 31 5.48 -16.11 24.31
CA ASN A 31 6.81 -15.50 24.32
C ASN A 31 6.72 -13.99 24.63
N PRO A 32 7.23 -13.54 25.81
CA PRO A 32 7.14 -12.14 26.24
C PRO A 32 7.95 -11.16 25.37
N VAL A 33 8.94 -11.67 24.64
CA VAL A 33 9.84 -10.91 23.76
C VAL A 33 9.29 -10.83 22.32
N TYR A 34 8.27 -11.62 21.97
CA TYR A 34 7.71 -11.65 20.63
C TYR A 34 6.98 -10.34 20.29
N GLY A 35 7.23 -9.80 19.09
CA GLY A 35 6.55 -8.59 18.60
C GLY A 35 7.01 -7.26 19.23
N LYS A 36 7.95 -7.26 20.20
CA LYS A 36 8.52 -6.03 20.77
C LYS A 36 9.41 -5.31 19.76
N LYS A 37 9.40 -3.98 19.81
CA LYS A 37 10.21 -3.11 18.93
C LYS A 37 11.70 -3.36 19.21
N GLY A 38 12.52 -3.47 18.17
CA GLY A 38 13.98 -3.65 18.29
C GLY A 38 14.47 -5.10 18.33
N ILE A 39 13.62 -6.07 18.70
CA ILE A 39 14.01 -7.49 18.82
C ILE A 39 14.53 -8.10 17.51
N GLY A 40 14.09 -7.59 16.35
CA GLY A 40 14.62 -8.02 15.06
C GLY A 40 16.12 -7.74 14.89
N TRP A 41 16.64 -6.67 15.48
CA TRP A 41 18.06 -6.32 15.43
C TRP A 41 18.90 -7.19 16.38
N VAL A 42 18.33 -7.56 17.53
CA VAL A 42 18.98 -8.45 18.50
C VAL A 42 19.04 -9.89 17.97
N ASN A 43 17.92 -10.40 17.42
CA ASN A 43 17.85 -11.79 16.97
C ASN A 43 18.52 -12.02 15.60
N ASN A 44 18.45 -11.05 14.68
CA ASN A 44 19.08 -11.18 13.36
C ASN A 44 19.36 -9.81 12.71
N PRO A 45 20.51 -9.18 13.02
CA PRO A 45 20.83 -7.84 12.54
C PRO A 45 20.98 -7.76 11.01
N LYS A 46 21.58 -8.79 10.37
CA LYS A 46 21.75 -8.85 8.91
C LYS A 46 20.41 -8.80 8.18
N LYS A 47 19.42 -9.57 8.65
CA LYS A 47 18.08 -9.59 8.08
C LYS A 47 17.32 -8.29 8.34
N ALA A 48 17.51 -7.70 9.52
CA ALA A 48 16.90 -6.41 9.86
C ALA A 48 17.38 -5.30 8.92
N ALA A 49 18.69 -5.20 8.67
CA ALA A 49 19.26 -4.26 7.73
C ALA A 49 18.75 -4.48 6.29
N TYR A 50 18.74 -5.73 5.81
CA TYR A 50 18.23 -6.07 4.48
C TYR A 50 16.76 -5.68 4.30
N ASN A 51 15.88 -6.04 5.25
CA ASN A 51 14.46 -5.71 5.20
C ASN A 51 14.21 -4.20 5.22
N LYS A 52 15.04 -3.44 5.94
CA LYS A 52 14.95 -1.97 5.99
C LYS A 52 15.20 -1.35 4.62
N VAL A 53 16.24 -1.81 3.91
CA VAL A 53 16.52 -1.32 2.55
C VAL A 53 15.46 -1.81 1.57
N TYR A 54 15.11 -3.10 1.60
CA TYR A 54 14.08 -3.68 0.72
C TYR A 54 12.74 -2.93 0.82
N ASN A 55 12.29 -2.59 2.03
CA ASN A 55 11.04 -1.87 2.22
C ASN A 55 11.08 -0.42 1.71
N LYS A 56 12.27 0.21 1.71
CA LYS A 56 12.47 1.55 1.14
C LYS A 56 12.51 1.55 -0.39
N THR A 57 13.11 0.51 -0.99
CA THR A 57 13.33 0.44 -2.45
C THR A 57 12.21 -0.26 -3.21
N THR A 58 11.19 -0.78 -2.54
CA THR A 58 10.06 -1.47 -3.17
C THR A 58 8.72 -0.82 -2.80
N PHE A 59 7.82 -0.74 -3.77
CA PHE A 59 6.48 -0.17 -3.59
C PHE A 59 5.40 -1.22 -3.86
N SER A 60 4.21 -0.99 -3.33
CA SER A 60 3.04 -1.85 -3.57
C SER A 60 2.12 -1.18 -4.58
N ILE A 61 1.55 -1.97 -5.48
CA ILE A 61 0.60 -1.48 -6.50
C ILE A 61 -0.78 -1.20 -5.88
N PHE A 62 -1.04 -1.78 -4.70
CA PHE A 62 -2.28 -1.60 -3.94
C PHE A 62 -2.17 -0.50 -2.87
N ASP A 63 -1.08 0.29 -2.87
CA ASP A 63 -1.02 1.48 -2.02
C ASP A 63 -1.99 2.52 -2.57
N GLU A 64 -2.97 2.85 -1.73
CA GLU A 64 -4.12 3.73 -1.98
C GLU A 64 -3.71 5.12 -2.49
N SER A 65 -2.49 5.56 -2.17
CA SER A 65 -1.93 6.85 -2.55
C SER A 65 -1.74 7.03 -4.06
N ALA A 66 -1.51 5.96 -4.82
CA ALA A 66 -1.29 6.06 -6.27
C ALA A 66 -2.62 6.10 -7.06
N ILE A 67 -3.63 5.38 -6.58
CA ILE A 67 -4.91 5.22 -7.29
C ILE A 67 -5.89 6.34 -6.89
N GLY A 68 -5.89 6.74 -5.61
CA GLY A 68 -6.82 7.75 -5.09
C GLY A 68 -6.63 9.11 -5.75
N CYS A 69 -5.39 9.62 -5.82
CA CYS A 69 -5.13 10.93 -6.43
C CYS A 69 -5.43 10.93 -7.93
N GLY A 70 -5.06 9.88 -8.67
CA GLY A 70 -5.26 9.81 -10.12
C GLY A 70 -6.73 9.85 -10.53
N LEU A 71 -7.61 9.12 -9.82
CA LEU A 71 -9.04 9.13 -10.10
C LEU A 71 -9.70 10.48 -9.77
N ILE A 72 -9.28 11.11 -8.67
CA ILE A 72 -9.74 12.44 -8.29
C ILE A 72 -9.40 13.47 -9.39
N PHE A 73 -8.18 13.43 -9.94
CA PHE A 73 -7.80 14.32 -11.05
C PHE A 73 -8.61 14.08 -12.31
N ILE A 74 -8.91 12.82 -12.67
CA ILE A 74 -9.72 12.49 -13.85
C ILE A 74 -11.16 12.99 -13.68
N VAL A 75 -11.77 12.81 -12.51
CA VAL A 75 -13.15 13.27 -12.23
C VAL A 75 -13.23 14.80 -12.26
N ILE A 76 -12.24 15.50 -11.66
CA ILE A 76 -12.16 16.95 -11.71
C ILE A 76 -11.98 17.45 -13.15
N PHE A 77 -11.11 16.81 -13.94
CA PHE A 77 -10.90 17.15 -15.34
C PHE A 77 -12.17 16.99 -16.18
N ILE A 78 -12.90 15.89 -16.01
CA ILE A 78 -14.18 15.66 -16.71
C ILE A 78 -15.20 16.74 -16.32
N PHE A 79 -15.32 17.07 -15.03
CA PHE A 79 -16.25 18.11 -14.58
C PHE A 79 -15.93 19.48 -15.17
N ILE A 80 -14.64 19.83 -15.23
CA ILE A 80 -14.18 21.07 -15.88
C ILE A 80 -14.51 21.06 -17.37
N MET A 81 -14.23 19.97 -18.08
CA MET A 81 -14.54 19.82 -19.50
C MET A 81 -16.05 19.94 -19.79
N MET A 82 -16.90 19.36 -18.94
CA MET A 82 -18.35 19.46 -19.06
C MET A 82 -18.87 20.88 -18.81
N LYS A 83 -18.23 21.65 -17.93
CA LYS A 83 -18.59 23.07 -17.71
C LYS A 83 -18.14 23.96 -18.86
N ILE A 84 -17.00 23.66 -19.46
CA ILE A 84 -16.50 24.39 -20.63
C ILE A 84 -17.41 24.18 -21.83
N SER A 85 -17.88 22.96 -22.09
CA SER A 85 -18.80 22.72 -23.21
C SER A 85 -20.12 23.47 -23.03
N GLN A 86 -20.71 23.43 -21.82
CA GLN A 86 -21.93 24.19 -21.50
C GLN A 86 -21.74 25.71 -21.66
N PHE A 87 -20.54 26.22 -21.35
CA PHE A 87 -20.22 27.63 -21.50
C PHE A 87 -20.03 28.04 -22.96
N ILE A 88 -19.41 27.19 -23.79
CA ILE A 88 -19.27 27.42 -25.23
C ILE A 88 -20.65 27.43 -25.90
N ASP A 89 -21.52 26.47 -25.54
CA ASP A 89 -22.89 26.42 -26.05
C ASP A 89 -23.70 27.66 -25.65
N TYR A 90 -23.48 28.20 -24.44
CA TYR A 90 -24.10 29.44 -23.98
C TYR A 90 -23.62 30.67 -24.77
N ILE A 91 -22.32 30.76 -25.08
CA ILE A 91 -21.76 31.87 -25.89
C ILE A 91 -22.25 31.84 -27.33
N PHE A 92 -22.38 30.66 -27.94
CA PHE A 92 -22.78 30.52 -29.34
C PHE A 92 -24.31 30.52 -29.55
N SER A 93 -25.07 30.51 -28.45
CA SER A 93 -26.54 30.63 -28.44
C SER A 93 -27.03 32.09 -28.37
N PHE A 94 -26.13 33.07 -28.39
CA PHE A 94 -26.40 34.50 -28.59
C PHE A 94 -25.99 34.91 -30.01
#